data_AF-A0A2L0VU31-F1
#
_entry.id   AF-A0A2L0VU31-F1
#
_cell.length_a   1.000
_cell.length_b   1.000
_cell.length_c   1.000
_cell.angle_alpha   90.00
_cell.angle_beta   90.00
_cell.angle_gamma   90.00
#
_symmetry.space_group_name_H-M   'P 1'
#
loop_
_entity.id
_entity.type
_entity.pdbx_description
1 polymer ?
#
loop_
_entity_poly.entity_id
_entity_poly.type
_entity_poly.pdbx_seq_one_letter_code
_entity_poly.pdbx_strand_id
1 'polypeptide(L)'
;MSAEQMTDIIALVVQPFIESGAVVDVAIDLGDRLWRIRHALTEGLRAEGTVIACDIAVPRSVLMKFREEATREIAMRWPALMIADFGHVGDGGLHFNMVWPYTAGRLPDDLPAIVQSYVFERAVRGYGGTFSAEHGVGPRNFDHYVRFTPESVRSLATKVQKAIAPVPLGRVNFG
;
A
#
# COMPACT_ATOMS: atom_id res chain seq x y z
N MET A 1 21.19 -22.64 -3.54
CA MET A 1 21.91 -21.56 -4.22
C MET A 1 22.79 -20.88 -3.18
N SER A 2 24.09 -20.73 -3.42
CA SER A 2 25.01 -20.03 -2.52
C SER A 2 24.77 -18.52 -2.57
N ALA A 3 25.29 -17.79 -1.58
CA ALA A 3 25.22 -16.32 -1.58
C ALA A 3 25.94 -15.71 -2.79
N GLU A 4 27.04 -16.33 -3.22
CA GLU A 4 27.81 -15.93 -4.41
C GLU A 4 26.99 -16.10 -5.70
N GLN A 5 26.30 -17.24 -5.84
CA GLN A 5 25.38 -17.48 -6.96
C GLN A 5 24.21 -16.47 -7.00
N MET A 6 23.70 -16.04 -5.85
CA MET A 6 22.65 -15.02 -5.77
C MET A 6 23.17 -13.66 -6.26
N THR A 7 24.37 -13.27 -5.82
CA THR A 7 25.03 -12.03 -6.23
C THR A 7 25.25 -12.01 -7.74
N ASP A 8 25.72 -13.10 -8.33
CA ASP A 8 25.95 -13.20 -9.78
C ASP A 8 24.64 -13.04 -10.58
N ILE A 9 23.55 -13.66 -10.12
CA ILE A 9 22.24 -13.53 -10.76
C ILE A 9 21.73 -12.08 -10.66
N ILE A 10 21.85 -11.45 -9.49
CA ILE A 10 21.42 -10.06 -9.30
C ILE A 10 22.24 -9.15 -10.21
N ALA A 11 23.56 -9.31 -10.26
CA ALA A 11 24.44 -8.53 -11.12
C ALA A 11 24.04 -8.68 -12.60
N LEU A 12 23.81 -9.92 -13.06
CA LEU A 12 23.39 -10.20 -14.44
C LEU A 12 22.04 -9.56 -14.77
N VAL A 13 21.07 -9.61 -13.86
CA VAL A 13 19.74 -9.04 -14.06
C VAL A 13 19.78 -7.51 -14.07
N VAL A 14 20.61 -6.90 -13.22
CA VAL A 14 20.66 -5.44 -13.05
C VAL A 14 21.54 -4.75 -14.10
N GLN A 15 22.52 -5.44 -14.68
CA GLN A 15 23.48 -4.88 -15.64
C GLN A 15 22.84 -4.07 -16.78
N PRO A 16 21.80 -4.53 -17.50
CA PRO A 16 21.19 -3.74 -18.58
C PRO A 16 20.59 -2.41 -18.08
N PHE A 17 20.15 -2.36 -16.83
CA PHE A 17 19.61 -1.16 -16.21
C PHE A 17 20.70 -0.18 -15.77
N ILE A 18 21.87 -0.68 -15.39
CA ILE A 18 23.05 0.16 -15.14
C ILE A 18 23.54 0.76 -16.46
N GLU A 19 23.68 -0.05 -17.51
CA GLU A 19 24.19 0.39 -18.82
C GLU A 19 23.27 1.43 -19.47
N SER A 20 21.95 1.32 -19.27
CA SER A 20 20.98 2.32 -19.73
C SER A 20 20.90 3.56 -18.83
N GLY A 21 21.59 3.57 -17.68
CA GLY A 21 21.53 4.65 -16.68
C GLY A 21 20.25 4.68 -15.85
N ALA A 22 19.36 3.70 -15.99
CA ALA A 22 18.15 3.57 -15.18
C ALA A 22 18.47 3.20 -13.72
N VAL A 23 19.61 2.53 -13.49
CA VAL A 23 20.17 2.24 -12.17
C VAL A 23 21.50 2.96 -12.05
N VAL A 24 21.63 3.81 -11.03
CA VAL A 24 22.85 4.59 -10.77
C VAL A 24 23.88 3.79 -9.99
N ASP A 25 23.42 2.95 -9.05
CA ASP A 25 24.29 2.16 -8.17
C ASP A 25 23.52 0.95 -7.62
N VAL A 26 24.25 -0.06 -7.14
CA VAL A 26 23.70 -1.30 -6.56
C VAL A 26 24.43 -1.63 -5.26
N ALA A 27 23.69 -1.67 -4.16
CA ALA A 27 24.18 -2.20 -2.88
C ALA A 27 23.61 -3.61 -2.64
N ILE A 28 24.50 -4.57 -2.39
CA ILE A 28 24.13 -5.94 -2.00
C ILE A 28 24.54 -6.16 -0.55
N ASP A 29 23.57 -6.53 0.28
CA ASP A 29 23.79 -6.89 1.68
C ASP A 29 23.28 -8.31 1.92
N LEU A 30 24.21 -9.21 2.22
CA LEU A 30 23.91 -10.60 2.58
C LEU A 30 23.56 -10.74 4.07
N GLY A 31 23.68 -9.66 4.84
CA GLY A 31 23.24 -9.57 6.23
C GLY A 31 21.83 -8.99 6.35
N ASP A 32 21.60 -8.22 7.40
CA ASP A 32 20.29 -7.68 7.76
C ASP A 32 20.22 -6.15 7.73
N ARG A 33 21.27 -5.44 7.30
CA ARG A 33 21.33 -3.97 7.37
C ARG A 33 20.31 -3.33 6.42
N LEU A 34 20.25 -3.81 5.17
CA LEU A 34 19.25 -3.31 4.21
C LEU A 34 17.82 -3.68 4.65
N TRP A 35 17.64 -4.84 5.29
CA TRP A 35 16.37 -5.22 5.90
C TRP A 35 15.97 -4.29 7.04
N ARG A 36 16.91 -3.90 7.91
CA ARG A 36 16.66 -2.92 8.96
C ARG A 36 16.20 -1.57 8.39
N ILE A 37 16.79 -1.12 7.29
CA ILE A 37 16.33 0.10 6.59
C ILE A 37 14.88 -0.08 6.10
N ARG A 38 14.58 -1.19 5.43
CA ARG A 38 13.22 -1.50 4.94
C ARG A 38 12.19 -1.54 6.07
N HIS A 39 12.53 -2.12 7.21
CA HIS A 39 11.64 -2.19 8.37
C HIS A 39 11.44 -0.82 9.02
N ALA A 40 12.50 0.01 9.07
CA ALA A 40 12.48 1.34 9.68
C ALA A 40 11.75 2.41 8.86
N LEU A 41 11.32 2.11 7.62
CA LEU A 41 10.61 3.07 6.76
C LEU A 41 9.40 3.67 7.48
N THR A 42 8.58 2.83 8.12
CA THR A 42 7.34 3.30 8.76
C THR A 42 7.62 4.28 9.89
N GLU A 43 8.63 4.00 10.72
CA GLU A 43 9.10 4.91 11.78
C GLU A 43 9.67 6.21 11.19
N GLY A 44 10.47 6.10 10.13
CA GLY A 44 11.02 7.25 9.42
C GLY A 44 9.93 8.19 8.91
N LEU A 45 8.88 7.66 8.28
CA LEU A 45 7.76 8.48 7.80
C LEU A 45 7.03 9.22 8.91
N ARG A 46 6.90 8.61 10.10
CA ARG A 46 6.26 9.26 11.27
C ARG A 46 7.10 10.40 11.85
N ALA A 47 8.42 10.35 11.66
CA ALA A 47 9.32 11.44 12.04
C ALA A 47 9.15 12.67 11.14
N GLU A 48 8.80 12.47 9.87
CA GLU A 48 8.59 13.55 8.89
C GLU A 48 7.21 14.21 8.99
N GLY A 49 6.20 13.50 9.50
CA GLY A 49 4.85 14.04 9.60
C GLY A 49 3.77 13.05 9.98
N THR A 50 2.51 13.46 9.79
CA THR A 50 1.37 12.57 10.00
C THR A 50 1.17 11.68 8.78
N VAL A 51 1.29 10.37 8.99
CA VAL A 51 1.15 9.36 7.93
C VAL A 51 -0.32 9.03 7.67
N ILE A 52 -0.74 9.23 6.42
CA ILE A 52 -2.00 8.74 5.87
C ILE A 52 -1.67 7.46 5.10
N ALA A 53 -1.92 6.31 5.72
CA ALA A 53 -1.55 5.02 5.17
C ALA A 53 -2.64 4.42 4.29
N CYS A 54 -2.27 3.87 3.14
CA CYS A 54 -3.14 3.09 2.25
C CYS A 54 -2.48 1.75 1.96
N ASP A 55 -3.16 0.65 2.26
CA ASP A 55 -2.67 -0.70 1.99
C ASP A 55 -3.44 -1.30 0.81
N ILE A 56 -2.91 -1.16 -0.41
CA ILE A 56 -3.60 -1.54 -1.64
C ILE A 56 -2.83 -2.60 -2.40
N ALA A 57 -3.53 -3.32 -3.26
CA ALA A 57 -2.88 -4.10 -4.31
C ALA A 57 -3.62 -3.90 -5.63
N VAL A 58 -2.88 -3.89 -6.74
CA VAL A 58 -3.42 -3.84 -8.10
C VAL A 58 -2.68 -4.87 -8.96
N PRO A 59 -3.21 -5.27 -10.14
CA PRO A 59 -2.49 -6.20 -11.00
C PRO A 59 -1.07 -5.68 -11.32
N ARG A 60 -0.07 -6.56 -11.20
CA ARG A 60 1.36 -6.21 -11.37
C ARG A 60 1.65 -5.49 -12.69
N SER A 61 0.95 -5.86 -13.76
CA SER A 61 1.09 -5.25 -15.09
C SER A 61 0.71 -3.78 -15.14
N VAL A 62 -0.07 -3.28 -14.18
CA VAL A 62 -0.55 -1.89 -14.13
C VAL A 62 -0.11 -1.14 -12.86
N LEU A 63 0.64 -1.78 -11.96
CA LEU A 63 1.08 -1.19 -10.70
C LEU A 63 1.86 0.12 -10.88
N MET A 64 2.86 0.13 -11.76
CA MET A 64 3.67 1.33 -11.97
C MET A 64 2.87 2.45 -12.63
N LYS A 65 1.91 2.11 -13.50
CA LYS A 65 0.97 3.07 -14.09
C LYS A 65 0.04 3.66 -13.02
N PHE A 66 -0.51 2.84 -12.14
CA PHE A 66 -1.29 3.30 -10.99
C PHE A 66 -0.48 4.27 -10.13
N ARG A 67 0.76 3.88 -9.76
CA ARG A 67 1.64 4.70 -8.93
C ARG A 67 1.86 6.08 -9.54
N GLU A 68 2.20 6.13 -10.83
CA GLU A 68 2.48 7.38 -11.55
C GLU A 68 1.25 8.29 -11.61
N GLU A 69 0.10 7.75 -12.03
CA GLU A 69 -1.14 8.53 -12.14
C GLU A 69 -1.62 9.01 -10.77
N ALA A 70 -1.64 8.14 -9.77
CA ALA A 70 -2.05 8.49 -8.41
C ALA A 70 -1.12 9.56 -7.82
N THR A 71 0.20 9.41 -7.95
CA THR A 71 1.17 10.41 -7.46
C THR A 71 0.91 11.78 -8.06
N ARG A 72 0.75 11.84 -9.39
CA ARG A 72 0.45 13.10 -10.10
C ARG A 72 -0.87 13.71 -9.64
N GLU A 73 -1.91 12.91 -9.49
CA GLU A 73 -3.24 13.37 -9.06
C GLU A 73 -3.25 13.86 -7.61
N ILE A 74 -2.57 13.17 -6.69
CA ILE A 74 -2.41 13.62 -5.31
C ILE A 74 -1.67 14.95 -5.28
N ALA A 75 -0.55 15.08 -5.98
CA ALA A 75 0.23 16.31 -6.02
C ALA A 75 -0.57 17.52 -6.55
N MET A 76 -1.47 17.30 -7.52
CA MET A 76 -2.36 18.36 -8.03
C MET A 76 -3.48 18.74 -7.05
N ARG A 77 -4.08 17.76 -6.36
CA ARG A 77 -5.24 17.99 -5.47
C ARG A 77 -4.84 18.45 -4.08
N TRP A 78 -3.71 17.95 -3.59
CA TRP A 78 -3.23 18.11 -2.22
C TRP A 78 -1.71 18.35 -2.23
N PRO A 79 -1.25 19.53 -2.68
CA PRO A 79 0.17 19.81 -2.93
C PRO A 79 1.06 19.76 -1.68
N ALA A 80 0.47 19.82 -0.48
CA ALA A 80 1.20 19.66 0.78
C ALA A 80 1.50 18.20 1.15
N LEU A 81 0.84 17.23 0.50
CA LEU A 81 1.09 15.80 0.76
C LEU A 81 2.34 15.34 0.04
N MET A 82 3.21 14.65 0.77
CA MET A 82 4.37 13.95 0.22
C MET A 82 4.03 12.48 0.03
N ILE A 83 4.16 11.96 -1.19
CA ILE A 83 4.06 10.52 -1.44
C ILE A 83 5.31 9.83 -0.90
N ALA A 84 5.12 8.79 -0.11
CA ALA A 84 6.19 8.01 0.50
C ALA A 84 5.87 6.51 0.45
N ASP A 85 5.66 6.01 -0.77
CA ASP A 85 5.18 4.66 -1.01
C ASP A 85 6.30 3.61 -1.06
N PHE A 86 5.98 2.41 -0.59
CA PHE A 86 6.83 1.23 -0.66
C PHE A 86 5.96 -0.03 -0.56
N GLY A 87 6.45 -1.19 -0.96
CA GLY A 87 5.64 -2.41 -0.82
C GLY A 87 6.17 -3.61 -1.56
N HIS A 88 5.28 -4.59 -1.70
CA HIS A 88 5.53 -5.89 -2.31
C HIS A 88 5.21 -5.86 -3.81
N VAL A 89 6.02 -5.10 -4.56
CA VAL A 89 5.85 -4.95 -6.03
C VAL A 89 5.77 -6.30 -6.77
N GLY A 90 6.39 -7.34 -6.22
CA GLY A 90 6.39 -8.70 -6.76
C GLY A 90 5.03 -9.41 -6.76
N ASP A 91 4.11 -9.06 -5.86
CA ASP A 91 2.74 -9.59 -5.81
C ASP A 91 1.66 -8.55 -6.19
N GLY A 92 2.05 -7.28 -6.33
CA GLY A 92 1.16 -6.17 -6.68
C GLY A 92 0.74 -5.33 -5.49
N GLY A 93 1.21 -5.65 -4.28
CA GLY A 93 1.00 -4.90 -3.06
C GLY A 93 1.82 -3.62 -2.98
N LEU A 94 1.18 -2.55 -2.50
CA LEU A 94 1.79 -1.24 -2.30
C LEU A 94 1.20 -0.57 -1.06
N HIS A 95 2.06 -0.22 -0.12
CA HIS A 95 1.72 0.75 0.91
C HIS A 95 1.85 2.14 0.29
N PHE A 96 0.76 2.63 -0.31
CA PHE A 96 0.70 3.95 -0.94
C PHE A 96 0.55 5.03 0.14
N ASN A 97 1.58 5.19 0.96
CA ASN A 97 1.55 6.12 2.09
C ASN A 97 1.74 7.56 1.60
N MET A 98 1.04 8.47 2.26
CA MET A 98 1.22 9.90 2.12
C MET A 98 1.60 10.49 3.48
N VAL A 99 2.47 11.48 3.49
CA VAL A 99 2.88 12.19 4.69
C VAL A 99 2.36 13.62 4.58
N TRP A 100 1.63 14.06 5.61
CA TRP A 100 1.40 15.48 5.85
C TRP A 100 2.54 16.02 6.72
N PRO A 101 3.47 16.81 6.16
CA PRO A 101 4.66 17.24 6.89
C PRO A 101 4.30 18.15 8.06
N TYR A 102 5.05 18.08 9.17
CA TYR A 102 4.84 19.00 10.29
C TYR A 102 5.05 20.47 9.89
N THR A 103 5.88 20.71 8.87
CA THR A 103 6.13 22.04 8.29
C THR A 103 4.92 22.62 7.53
N ALA A 104 3.96 21.78 7.14
CA ALA A 104 2.72 22.21 6.48
C ALA A 104 1.65 22.71 7.47
N GLY A 105 1.94 22.69 8.78
CA GLY A 105 1.01 23.13 9.82
C GLY A 105 -0.02 22.07 10.19
N ARG A 106 -1.16 22.52 10.75
CA ARG A 106 -2.22 21.61 11.20
C ARG A 106 -2.85 20.86 10.02
N LEU A 107 -2.85 19.52 10.11
CA LEU A 107 -3.60 18.66 9.20
C LEU A 107 -5.11 18.92 9.34
N PRO A 108 -5.84 19.18 8.25
CA PRO A 108 -7.30 19.24 8.28
C PRO A 108 -7.90 17.90 8.71
N ASP A 109 -8.88 17.93 9.61
CA ASP A 109 -9.39 16.73 10.29
C ASP A 109 -10.03 15.71 9.32
N ASP A 110 -10.62 16.18 8.22
CA ASP A 110 -11.29 15.36 7.19
C ASP A 110 -10.35 14.86 6.08
N LEU A 111 -9.19 15.50 5.92
CA LEU A 111 -8.28 15.23 4.81
C LEU A 111 -7.80 13.77 4.75
N PRO A 112 -7.39 13.11 5.85
CA PRO A 112 -6.98 11.71 5.80
C PRO A 112 -8.03 10.78 5.20
N ALA A 113 -9.30 10.94 5.61
CA ALA A 113 -10.39 10.09 5.16
C ALA A 113 -10.72 10.34 3.68
N ILE A 114 -10.70 11.60 3.24
CA ILE A 114 -10.92 12.00 1.85
C ILE A 114 -9.85 11.39 0.94
N VAL A 115 -8.59 11.52 1.34
CA VAL A 115 -7.43 11.08 0.54
C VAL A 115 -7.34 9.56 0.50
N GLN A 116 -7.53 8.86 1.63
CA GLN A 116 -7.61 7.40 1.64
C GLN A 116 -8.73 6.89 0.73
N SER A 117 -9.93 7.46 0.86
CA SER A 117 -11.07 7.10 0.03
C SER A 117 -10.79 7.30 -1.46
N TYR A 118 -10.05 8.37 -1.82
CA TYR A 118 -9.63 8.63 -3.19
C TYR A 118 -8.69 7.55 -3.72
N VAL A 119 -7.64 7.22 -2.98
CA VAL A 119 -6.67 6.19 -3.36
C VAL A 119 -7.34 4.82 -3.51
N PHE A 120 -8.21 4.45 -2.56
CA PHE A 120 -8.94 3.20 -2.62
C PHE A 120 -9.92 3.14 -3.80
N GLU A 121 -10.63 4.22 -4.10
CA GLU A 121 -11.50 4.28 -5.29
C GLU A 121 -10.70 4.09 -6.58
N ARG A 122 -9.54 4.77 -6.71
CA ARG A 122 -8.65 4.60 -7.87
C ARG A 122 -8.13 3.18 -7.97
N ALA A 123 -7.63 2.60 -6.87
CA ALA A 123 -7.10 1.23 -6.87
C ALA A 123 -8.19 0.20 -7.25
N VAL A 124 -9.34 0.22 -6.56
CA VAL A 124 -10.41 -0.76 -6.75
C VAL A 124 -11.09 -0.59 -8.09
N ARG A 125 -11.63 0.60 -8.39
CA ARG A 125 -12.47 0.81 -9.57
C ARG A 125 -11.69 1.24 -10.82
N GLY A 126 -10.57 1.93 -10.64
CA GLY A 126 -9.73 2.36 -11.76
C GLY A 126 -8.79 1.28 -12.27
N TYR A 127 -8.30 0.40 -11.38
CA TYR A 127 -7.25 -0.57 -11.70
C TYR A 127 -7.60 -2.02 -11.38
N GLY A 128 -8.83 -2.31 -10.92
CA GLY A 128 -9.26 -3.66 -10.61
C GLY A 128 -8.51 -4.27 -9.41
N GLY A 129 -8.09 -3.42 -8.47
CA GLY A 129 -7.35 -3.80 -7.28
C GLY A 129 -8.21 -4.01 -6.03
N THR A 130 -7.56 -3.98 -4.88
CA THR A 130 -8.16 -4.06 -3.54
C THR A 130 -7.75 -2.86 -2.69
N PHE A 131 -8.64 -2.46 -1.77
CA PHE A 131 -8.40 -1.41 -0.76
C PHE A 131 -7.68 -1.94 0.49
N SER A 132 -7.44 -3.25 0.56
CA SER A 132 -6.80 -3.95 1.66
C SER A 132 -6.03 -5.14 1.08
N ALA A 133 -4.71 -5.03 0.99
CA ALA A 133 -3.86 -6.11 0.50
C ALA A 133 -3.53 -7.12 1.61
N GLU A 134 -3.10 -6.63 2.77
CA GLU A 134 -2.54 -7.45 3.87
C GLU A 134 -3.27 -7.20 5.20
N HIS A 135 -3.73 -5.97 5.45
CA HIS A 135 -4.21 -5.57 6.77
C HIS A 135 -5.66 -6.00 7.09
N GLY A 136 -6.38 -6.52 6.10
CA GLY A 136 -7.77 -6.94 6.23
C GLY A 136 -8.75 -5.77 6.42
N VAL A 137 -10.00 -6.13 6.76
CA VAL A 137 -11.10 -5.15 6.90
C VAL A 137 -11.03 -4.45 8.26
N GLY A 138 -11.22 -5.21 9.35
CA GLY A 138 -11.33 -4.66 10.71
C GLY A 138 -12.36 -3.54 10.83
N PRO A 139 -12.40 -2.81 11.95
CA PRO A 139 -13.25 -1.63 12.09
C PRO A 139 -12.81 -0.48 11.16
N ARG A 140 -11.52 -0.39 10.87
CA ARG A 140 -10.92 0.73 10.14
C ARG A 140 -11.32 0.77 8.66
N ASN A 141 -11.36 -0.38 7.99
CA ASN A 141 -11.71 -0.44 6.58
C ASN A 141 -13.15 -0.92 6.35
N PHE A 142 -13.99 -0.93 7.40
CA PHE A 142 -15.35 -1.44 7.30
C PHE A 142 -16.21 -0.67 6.29
N ASP A 143 -16.15 0.65 6.31
CA ASP A 143 -16.90 1.48 5.36
C ASP A 143 -16.43 1.24 3.92
N HIS A 144 -15.13 1.00 3.74
CA HIS A 144 -14.56 0.62 2.44
C HIS A 144 -15.01 -0.77 2.00
N TYR A 145 -15.10 -1.74 2.92
CA TYR A 145 -15.67 -3.05 2.63
C TYR A 145 -17.13 -2.95 2.18
N VAL A 146 -17.96 -2.17 2.87
CA VAL A 146 -19.35 -1.92 2.45
C VAL A 146 -19.41 -1.29 1.05
N ARG A 147 -18.50 -0.35 0.76
CA ARG A 147 -18.45 0.39 -0.51
C ARG A 147 -17.90 -0.41 -1.69
N PHE A 148 -16.90 -1.25 -1.48
CA PHE A 148 -16.11 -1.88 -2.53
C PHE A 148 -16.34 -3.38 -2.67
N THR A 149 -16.90 -4.04 -1.65
CA THR A 149 -17.21 -5.46 -1.73
C THR A 149 -18.63 -5.68 -2.26
N PRO A 150 -18.81 -6.50 -3.32
CA PRO A 150 -20.12 -6.81 -3.87
C PRO A 150 -21.08 -7.33 -2.80
N GLU A 151 -22.35 -6.92 -2.90
CA GLU A 151 -23.38 -7.32 -1.94
C GLU A 151 -23.54 -8.84 -1.84
N SER A 152 -23.39 -9.57 -2.94
CA SER A 152 -23.41 -11.05 -2.94
C SER A 152 -22.32 -11.66 -2.05
N VAL A 153 -21.11 -11.08 -2.06
CA VAL A 153 -19.98 -11.52 -1.24
C VAL A 153 -20.22 -11.19 0.23
N ARG A 154 -20.72 -9.97 0.52
CA ARG A 154 -21.06 -9.54 1.89
C ARG A 154 -22.16 -10.43 2.49
N SER A 155 -23.22 -10.68 1.71
CA SER A 155 -24.32 -11.58 2.10
C SER A 155 -23.85 -12.99 2.40
N LEU A 156 -22.95 -13.54 1.59
CA LEU A 156 -22.36 -14.86 1.84
C LEU A 156 -21.52 -14.86 3.11
N ALA A 157 -20.64 -13.87 3.30
CA ALA A 157 -19.82 -13.74 4.50
C ALA A 157 -20.69 -13.67 5.78
N THR A 158 -21.77 -12.88 5.74
CA THR A 158 -22.75 -12.77 6.83
C THR A 158 -23.43 -14.12 7.13
N LYS A 159 -23.80 -14.90 6.11
CA LYS A 159 -24.38 -16.24 6.28
C LYS A 159 -23.39 -17.22 6.90
N VAL A 160 -22.15 -17.24 6.40
CA VAL A 160 -21.08 -18.10 6.94
C VAL A 160 -20.83 -17.77 8.40
N GLN A 161 -20.69 -16.48 8.74
CA GLN A 161 -20.49 -16.05 10.11
C GLN A 161 -21.63 -16.51 11.03
N LYS A 162 -22.89 -16.35 10.60
CA LYS A 162 -24.07 -16.82 11.35
C LYS A 162 -24.02 -18.32 11.64
N ALA A 163 -23.49 -19.12 10.72
CA ALA A 163 -23.40 -20.57 10.89
C ALA A 163 -22.26 -20.99 11.84
N ILE A 164 -21.10 -20.31 11.80
CA ILE A 164 -19.88 -20.74 12.52
C ILE A 164 -19.67 -20.04 13.87
N ALA A 165 -20.20 -18.83 14.03
CA ALA A 165 -20.01 -18.00 15.21
C ALA A 165 -21.36 -17.38 15.63
N PRO A 166 -22.27 -18.19 16.20
CA PRO A 166 -23.60 -17.73 16.60
C PRO A 166 -23.60 -16.83 17.84
N VAL A 167 -22.45 -16.67 18.51
CA VAL A 167 -22.34 -15.92 19.78
C VAL A 167 -22.31 -14.40 19.56
N PRO A 168 -22.82 -13.58 20.50
CA PRO A 168 -22.87 -12.12 20.37
C PRO A 168 -21.50 -11.42 20.53
N LEU A 169 -20.61 -11.98 21.35
CA LEU A 169 -19.33 -11.34 21.69
C LEU A 169 -18.28 -11.58 20.59
N GLY A 170 -17.60 -10.51 20.14
CA GLY A 170 -16.58 -10.61 19.08
C GLY A 170 -17.13 -10.70 17.65
N ARG A 171 -18.43 -10.47 17.46
CA ARG A 171 -19.08 -10.56 16.14
C ARG A 171 -18.83 -9.30 15.31
N VAL A 172 -18.29 -9.48 14.11
CA VAL A 172 -18.18 -8.43 13.08
C VAL A 172 -19.42 -8.48 12.19
N ASN A 173 -20.26 -7.45 12.18
CA ASN A 173 -21.39 -7.43 11.25
C ASN A 173 -20.87 -7.07 9.85
N PHE A 174 -20.83 -8.02 8.91
CA PHE A 174 -20.38 -7.78 7.54
C PHE A 174 -21.44 -7.12 6.62
N GLY A 175 -22.61 -6.76 7.17
CA GLY A 175 -23.76 -6.31 6.39
C GLY A 175 -24.60 -7.49 5.93
#